data_AF-A0A813MLH6-F1
#
_entry.id   AF-A0A813MLH6-F1
#
_cell.length_a   1.000
_cell.length_b   1.000
_cell.length_c   1.000
_cell.angle_alpha   90.00
_cell.angle_beta   90.00
_cell.angle_gamma   90.00
#
_symmetry.space_group_name_H-M   'P 1'
#
loop_
_entity.id
_entity.type
_entity.pdbx_description
1 polymer ?
#
loop_
_entity_poly.entity_id
_entity_poly.type
_entity_poly.pdbx_seq_one_letter_code
_entity_poly.pdbx_strand_id
1 'polypeptide(L)'
;MDDNSHLRRIIIKIQARLSDDDRKYLHFFFGDDIPRRIRDDPTLGGTLCAMESLFDRDIISGDDFTYLINAFEAIGCLDAVTILKDNSLVIKGREFGSAHGTHFDDSTHPYFTSSHYLNGILARDNHDSIESYQFYYSNSSDNQNMITSERHGKQTLSFKKDFQFDKNEKIQKVEGHYLNKTIVFSNGTNVTMPIITGLQFYTTNGHASPSYSGDEEGKMFEEEYENYTLWYVTGRSDEYIHQLQFYWYRTLDIN
;
A
#
# COMPACT_ATOMS: atom_id res chain seq x y z
N MET A 1 -15.19 9.11 -8.87
CA MET A 1 -15.07 9.81 -10.16
C MET A 1 -14.57 11.23 -9.87
N ASP A 2 -13.30 11.39 -9.44
CA ASP A 2 -12.64 12.72 -9.38
C ASP A 2 -11.10 12.68 -9.13
N ASP A 3 -10.49 11.51 -8.94
CA ASP A 3 -9.02 11.37 -8.73
C ASP A 3 -8.16 12.00 -9.85
N ASN A 4 -8.70 12.08 -11.07
CA ASN A 4 -7.98 12.60 -12.23
C ASN A 4 -7.82 14.13 -12.21
N SER A 5 -8.65 14.88 -11.49
CA SER A 5 -8.60 16.35 -11.50
C SER A 5 -7.39 16.88 -10.72
N HIS A 6 -7.06 16.26 -9.59
CA HIS A 6 -5.89 16.61 -8.78
C HIS A 6 -4.59 16.26 -9.49
N LEU A 7 -4.52 15.07 -10.07
CA LEU A 7 -3.39 14.64 -10.87
C LEU A 7 -3.13 15.58 -12.04
N ARG A 8 -4.18 15.95 -12.79
CA ARG A 8 -4.06 16.94 -13.88
C ARG A 8 -3.48 18.25 -13.37
N ARG A 9 -3.87 18.72 -12.17
CA ARG A 9 -3.27 19.92 -11.56
C ARG A 9 -1.79 19.73 -11.22
N ILE A 10 -1.39 18.55 -10.76
CA ILE A 10 0.04 18.23 -10.51
C ILE A 10 0.82 18.20 -11.82
N ILE A 11 0.30 17.52 -12.85
CA ILE A 11 0.92 17.42 -14.17
C ILE A 11 1.12 18.82 -14.77
N ILE A 12 0.10 19.68 -14.72
CA ILE A 12 0.19 21.07 -15.20
C ILE A 12 1.27 21.85 -14.43
N LYS A 13 1.36 21.67 -13.10
CA LYS A 13 2.40 22.32 -12.28
C LYS A 13 3.80 21.85 -12.68
N ILE A 14 3.98 20.55 -12.91
CA ILE A 14 5.26 19.95 -13.34
C ILE A 14 5.63 20.47 -14.73
N GLN A 15 4.69 20.44 -15.67
CA GLN A 15 4.86 20.93 -17.03
C GLN A 15 5.34 22.39 -17.07
N ALA A 16 4.78 23.25 -16.23
CA ALA A 16 5.20 24.66 -16.14
C ALA A 16 6.66 24.85 -15.66
N ARG A 17 7.30 23.80 -15.13
CA ARG A 17 8.69 23.79 -14.67
C ARG A 17 9.67 23.18 -15.68
N LEU A 18 9.18 22.60 -16.79
CA LEU A 18 10.03 21.93 -17.77
C LEU A 18 10.53 22.89 -18.85
N SER A 19 11.84 22.84 -19.10
CA SER A 19 12.43 23.47 -20.28
C SER A 19 11.99 22.77 -21.58
N ASP A 20 12.24 23.40 -22.73
CA ASP A 20 12.00 22.74 -24.03
C ASP A 20 12.86 21.48 -24.21
N ASP A 21 14.07 21.46 -23.61
CA ASP A 21 14.97 20.31 -23.71
C ASP A 21 14.53 19.18 -22.78
N ASP A 22 14.10 19.48 -21.55
CA ASP A 22 13.53 18.48 -20.62
C ASP A 22 12.30 17.80 -21.24
N ARG A 23 11.46 18.56 -21.94
CA ARG A 23 10.30 18.01 -22.67
C ARG A 23 10.73 17.02 -23.74
N LYS A 24 11.74 17.34 -24.56
CA LYS A 24 12.26 16.40 -25.56
C LYS A 24 12.84 15.14 -24.91
N TYR A 25 13.57 15.29 -23.80
CA TYR A 25 14.11 14.16 -23.07
C TYR A 25 13.02 13.27 -22.47
N LEU A 26 11.94 13.84 -21.94
CA LEU A 26 10.78 13.08 -21.46
C LEU A 26 10.11 12.28 -22.58
N HIS A 27 9.90 12.90 -23.74
CA HIS A 27 9.34 12.20 -24.90
C HIS A 27 10.22 11.05 -25.38
N PHE A 28 11.55 11.24 -25.32
CA PHE A 28 12.50 10.16 -25.58
C PHE A 28 12.42 9.07 -24.51
N PHE A 29 12.34 9.44 -23.23
CA PHE A 29 12.30 8.52 -22.10
C PHE A 29 11.04 7.67 -22.09
N PHE A 30 9.87 8.28 -22.31
CA PHE A 30 8.59 7.58 -22.43
C PHE A 30 8.53 6.70 -23.68
N GLY A 31 9.33 6.99 -24.70
CA GLY A 31 9.66 6.07 -25.77
C GLY A 31 8.45 5.32 -26.36
N ASP A 32 8.44 4.01 -26.21
CA ASP A 32 7.40 3.13 -26.76
C ASP A 32 6.16 2.97 -25.86
N ASP A 33 6.16 3.56 -24.65
CA ASP A 33 5.04 3.50 -23.69
C ASP A 33 3.89 4.43 -24.07
N ILE A 34 4.12 5.36 -25.00
CA ILE A 34 3.14 6.32 -25.49
C ILE A 34 2.91 6.19 -27.01
N PRO A 35 1.69 6.45 -27.51
CA PRO A 35 1.42 6.42 -28.95
C PRO A 35 2.37 7.30 -29.75
N ARG A 36 2.85 6.83 -30.89
CA ARG A 36 3.80 7.56 -31.76
C ARG A 36 3.38 9.01 -32.05
N ARG A 37 2.07 9.23 -32.25
CA ARG A 37 1.51 10.57 -32.50
C ARG A 37 1.77 11.58 -31.36
N ILE A 38 1.86 11.09 -30.13
CA ILE A 38 2.13 11.89 -28.92
C ILE A 38 3.64 12.00 -28.70
N ARG A 39 4.37 10.90 -28.92
CA ARG A 39 5.83 10.85 -28.82
C ARG A 39 6.52 11.88 -29.69
N ASP A 40 6.08 12.01 -30.94
CA ASP A 40 6.75 12.86 -31.94
C ASP A 40 6.32 14.34 -31.84
N ASP A 41 5.50 14.71 -30.84
CA ASP A 41 5.06 16.08 -30.57
C ASP A 41 5.79 16.67 -29.34
N PRO A 42 6.96 17.32 -29.49
CA PRO A 42 7.71 17.88 -28.36
C PRO A 42 7.11 19.19 -27.84
N THR A 43 5.92 19.59 -28.32
CA THR A 43 5.27 20.79 -27.82
C THR A 43 4.81 20.60 -26.38
N LEU A 44 4.51 21.72 -25.74
CA LEU A 44 3.90 21.75 -24.43
C LEU A 44 2.62 20.88 -24.34
N GLY A 45 1.80 20.91 -25.39
CA GLY A 45 0.57 20.11 -25.49
C GLY A 45 0.88 18.63 -25.67
N GLY A 46 1.87 18.29 -26.50
CA GLY A 46 2.33 16.92 -26.67
C GLY A 46 2.87 16.31 -25.37
N THR A 47 3.62 17.06 -24.57
CA THR A 47 4.10 16.59 -23.25
C THR A 47 2.96 16.38 -22.26
N LEU A 48 1.96 17.25 -22.25
CA LEU A 48 0.76 17.04 -21.45
C LEU A 48 0.06 15.75 -21.88
N CYS A 49 -0.17 15.54 -23.18
CA CYS A 49 -0.76 14.31 -23.69
C CYS A 49 0.10 13.07 -23.42
N ALA A 50 1.44 13.20 -23.40
CA ALA A 50 2.35 12.11 -23.08
C ALA A 50 2.20 11.69 -21.63
N MET A 51 2.27 12.66 -20.71
CA MET A 51 2.05 12.41 -19.28
C MET A 51 0.64 11.88 -19.04
N GLU A 52 -0.40 12.52 -19.58
CA GLU A 52 -1.78 12.05 -19.47
C GLU A 52 -1.96 10.64 -20.03
N SER A 53 -1.30 10.27 -21.14
CA SER A 53 -1.40 8.92 -21.70
C SER A 53 -0.79 7.82 -20.83
N LEU A 54 0.20 8.17 -19.98
CA LEU A 54 0.71 7.25 -18.94
C LEU A 54 -0.33 7.04 -17.83
N PHE A 55 -1.23 8.01 -17.64
CA PHE A 55 -2.22 8.05 -16.56
C PHE A 55 -3.67 7.79 -16.98
N ASP A 56 -3.93 7.67 -18.29
CA ASP A 56 -5.27 7.42 -18.87
C ASP A 56 -5.76 5.98 -18.68
N ARG A 57 -4.97 5.14 -18.00
CA ARG A 57 -5.46 3.87 -17.45
C ARG A 57 -6.24 4.24 -16.20
N ASP A 58 -7.54 3.91 -16.15
CA ASP A 58 -8.54 4.36 -15.15
C ASP A 58 -8.16 4.28 -13.66
N ILE A 59 -6.98 3.76 -13.32
CA ILE A 59 -6.38 3.91 -12.01
C ILE A 59 -4.87 4.02 -12.18
N ILE A 60 -4.30 5.12 -11.70
CA ILE A 60 -2.85 5.35 -11.70
C ILE A 60 -2.25 4.46 -10.61
N SER A 61 -1.34 3.57 -11.00
CA SER A 61 -0.66 2.73 -10.02
C SER A 61 0.45 3.52 -9.32
N GLY A 62 0.84 3.08 -8.12
CA GLY A 62 2.05 3.58 -7.47
C GLY A 62 3.31 3.38 -8.33
N ASP A 63 3.30 2.37 -9.20
CA ASP A 63 4.39 2.09 -10.14
C ASP A 63 4.48 3.15 -11.23
N ASP A 64 3.35 3.65 -11.76
CA ASP A 64 3.33 4.73 -12.76
C ASP A 64 3.89 6.05 -12.16
N PHE A 65 3.57 6.35 -10.90
CA PHE A 65 4.15 7.48 -10.18
C PHE A 65 5.65 7.32 -9.95
N THR A 66 6.07 6.13 -9.54
CA THR A 66 7.49 5.81 -9.32
C THR A 66 8.28 5.91 -10.62
N TYR A 67 7.73 5.39 -11.72
CA TYR A 67 8.29 5.53 -13.06
C TYR A 67 8.44 6.99 -13.46
N LEU A 68 7.41 7.80 -13.24
CA LEU A 68 7.46 9.23 -13.54
C LEU A 68 8.51 9.97 -12.69
N ILE A 69 8.60 9.67 -11.39
CA ILE A 69 9.64 10.22 -10.50
C ILE A 69 11.02 9.87 -11.04
N ASN A 70 11.27 8.60 -11.38
CA ASN A 70 12.55 8.14 -11.91
C ASN A 70 12.89 8.81 -13.25
N ALA A 71 11.90 9.02 -14.13
CA ALA A 71 12.08 9.75 -15.38
C ALA A 71 12.53 11.20 -15.13
N PHE A 72 11.89 11.91 -14.17
CA PHE A 72 12.29 13.27 -13.82
C PHE A 72 13.64 13.35 -13.10
N GLU A 73 13.98 12.36 -12.28
CA GLU A 73 15.32 12.24 -11.68
C GLU A 73 16.39 12.05 -12.78
N ALA A 74 16.11 11.19 -13.78
CA ALA A 74 17.05 10.90 -14.87
C ALA A 74 17.35 12.12 -15.74
N ILE A 75 16.38 13.01 -15.95
CA ILE A 75 16.58 14.27 -16.70
C ILE A 75 17.05 15.43 -15.81
N GLY A 76 17.22 15.22 -14.50
CA GLY A 76 17.69 16.24 -13.55
C GLY A 76 16.65 17.30 -13.17
N CYS A 77 15.36 17.06 -13.40
CA CYS A 77 14.29 18.00 -13.06
C CYS A 77 13.87 17.86 -11.58
N LEU A 78 14.73 18.29 -10.66
CA LEU A 78 14.55 18.11 -9.21
C LEU A 78 13.29 18.80 -8.64
N ASP A 79 12.86 19.91 -9.24
CA ASP A 79 11.59 20.58 -8.88
C ASP A 79 10.38 19.66 -9.14
N ALA A 80 10.34 18.99 -10.30
CA ALA A 80 9.27 18.06 -10.64
C ALA A 80 9.30 16.82 -9.75
N VAL A 81 10.50 16.31 -9.43
CA VAL A 81 10.69 15.21 -8.47
C VAL A 81 10.16 15.59 -7.10
N THR A 82 10.47 16.79 -6.62
CA THR A 82 9.98 17.29 -5.32
C THR A 82 8.45 17.39 -5.34
N ILE A 83 7.86 17.99 -6.38
CA ILE A 83 6.40 18.08 -6.54
C ILE A 83 5.76 16.69 -6.55
N LEU A 84 6.33 15.70 -7.25
CA LEU A 84 5.78 14.35 -7.30
C LEU A 84 5.93 13.60 -5.98
N LYS A 85 7.08 13.72 -5.30
CA LYS A 85 7.30 13.09 -3.99
C LYS A 85 6.42 13.70 -2.91
N ASP A 86 6.26 15.02 -2.90
CA ASP A 86 5.35 15.75 -2.01
C ASP A 86 3.87 15.41 -2.27
N ASN A 87 3.59 14.89 -3.47
CA ASN A 87 2.26 14.42 -3.85
C ASN A 87 2.21 12.91 -4.10
N SER A 88 3.12 12.15 -3.49
CA SER A 88 3.12 10.69 -3.64
C SER A 88 1.75 10.15 -3.28
N LEU A 89 1.16 9.38 -4.19
CA LEU A 89 -0.12 8.73 -3.92
C LEU A 89 0.04 7.56 -2.96
N VAL A 90 1.27 7.10 -2.72
CA VAL A 90 1.54 5.92 -1.88
C VAL A 90 2.66 6.21 -0.89
N ILE A 91 2.46 5.83 0.37
CA ILE A 91 3.49 5.80 1.40
C ILE A 91 3.77 4.35 1.76
N LYS A 92 5.05 3.98 1.72
CA LYS A 92 5.55 2.74 2.29
C LYS A 92 5.79 2.96 3.79
N GLY A 93 5.02 2.27 4.62
CA GLY A 93 5.12 2.32 6.09
C GLY A 93 6.40 1.67 6.63
N ARG A 94 6.55 1.68 7.96
CA ARG A 94 7.67 1.03 8.63
C ARG A 94 7.49 -0.49 8.69
N GLU A 95 8.61 -1.20 8.74
CA GLU A 95 8.61 -2.63 9.03
C GLU A 95 8.53 -2.85 10.55
N PHE A 96 7.54 -3.61 11.00
CA PHE A 96 7.37 -4.01 12.40
C PHE A 96 7.65 -5.50 12.53
N GLY A 97 8.53 -5.89 13.47
CA GLY A 97 8.87 -7.30 13.73
C GLY A 97 10.26 -7.71 13.24
N SER A 98 10.44 -8.95 12.76
CA SER A 98 11.73 -9.52 12.35
C SER A 98 11.76 -10.01 10.90
N ALA A 99 12.94 -9.99 10.27
CA ALA A 99 13.14 -10.43 8.89
C ALA A 99 13.06 -11.96 8.68
N HIS A 100 12.45 -12.71 9.62
CA HIS A 100 12.29 -14.16 9.54
C HIS A 100 11.04 -14.56 8.76
N GLY A 101 10.99 -15.79 8.26
CA GLY A 101 9.87 -16.32 7.49
C GLY A 101 9.86 -15.93 6.01
N THR A 102 8.89 -16.51 5.29
CA THR A 102 8.68 -16.28 3.86
C THR A 102 8.00 -14.93 3.65
N HIS A 103 8.49 -14.16 2.67
CA HIS A 103 7.88 -12.89 2.33
C HIS A 103 6.52 -13.08 1.66
N PHE A 104 5.57 -12.22 2.02
CA PHE A 104 4.29 -12.10 1.34
C PHE A 104 4.01 -10.64 0.98
N ASP A 105 3.28 -10.46 -0.12
CA ASP A 105 2.81 -9.18 -0.62
C ASP A 105 1.40 -9.36 -1.20
N ASP A 106 0.39 -8.85 -0.49
CA ASP A 106 -1.00 -9.05 -0.88
C ASP A 106 -1.38 -8.31 -2.17
N SER A 107 -0.60 -7.32 -2.59
CA SER A 107 -0.84 -6.61 -3.86
C SER A 107 -0.57 -7.48 -5.09
N THR A 108 0.16 -8.58 -4.91
CA THR A 108 0.47 -9.52 -6.00
C THR A 108 -0.69 -10.47 -6.33
N HIS A 109 -1.79 -10.41 -5.58
CA HIS A 109 -2.97 -11.22 -5.85
C HIS A 109 -3.53 -10.91 -7.26
N PRO A 110 -3.90 -11.92 -8.09
CA PRO A 110 -4.18 -11.71 -9.53
C PRO A 110 -5.31 -10.74 -9.87
N TYR A 111 -6.22 -10.52 -8.93
CA TYR A 111 -7.36 -9.61 -9.09
C TYR A 111 -7.17 -8.28 -8.36
N PHE A 112 -6.06 -8.11 -7.65
CA PHE A 112 -5.79 -6.89 -6.90
C PHE A 112 -5.49 -5.74 -7.88
N THR A 113 -6.07 -4.58 -7.59
CA THR A 113 -5.92 -3.37 -8.38
C THR A 113 -5.80 -2.18 -7.45
N SER A 114 -5.39 -1.04 -7.99
CA SER A 114 -5.29 0.22 -7.26
C SER A 114 -6.63 0.81 -6.78
N SER A 115 -7.78 0.23 -7.16
CA SER A 115 -9.09 0.56 -6.56
C SER A 115 -9.40 -0.21 -5.28
N HIS A 116 -8.62 -1.25 -4.98
CA HIS A 116 -8.81 -2.02 -3.76
C HIS A 116 -8.21 -1.28 -2.57
N TYR A 117 -8.78 -1.49 -1.38
CA TYR A 117 -8.28 -0.98 -0.11
C TYR A 117 -8.58 -1.98 1.00
N LEU A 118 -7.76 -1.98 2.05
CA LEU A 118 -7.99 -2.86 3.19
C LEU A 118 -9.31 -2.49 3.87
N ASN A 119 -10.19 -3.47 3.99
CA ASN A 119 -11.55 -3.29 4.51
C ASN A 119 -11.88 -4.24 5.66
N GLY A 120 -11.03 -5.23 5.94
CA GLY A 120 -11.25 -6.09 7.08
C GLY A 120 -10.15 -7.09 7.31
N ILE A 121 -10.36 -7.88 8.35
CA ILE A 121 -9.40 -8.87 8.81
C ILE A 121 -10.14 -10.07 9.38
N LEU A 122 -9.57 -11.22 9.08
CA LEU A 122 -9.89 -12.50 9.67
C LEU A 122 -8.69 -12.95 10.48
N ALA A 123 -8.80 -12.80 11.80
CA ALA A 123 -7.80 -13.26 12.73
C ALA A 123 -8.17 -14.64 13.26
N ARG A 124 -7.13 -15.46 13.41
CA ARG A 124 -7.21 -16.73 14.11
C ARG A 124 -6.23 -16.70 15.26
N ASP A 125 -6.77 -16.80 16.47
CA ASP A 125 -5.99 -16.86 17.69
C ASP A 125 -6.13 -18.22 18.36
N ASN A 126 -5.10 -18.61 19.09
CA ASN A 126 -5.23 -19.48 20.23
C ASN A 126 -5.23 -18.61 21.50
N HIS A 127 -5.56 -19.19 22.65
CA HIS A 127 -5.59 -18.44 23.92
C HIS A 127 -4.30 -17.63 24.20
N ASP A 128 -3.16 -18.06 23.66
CA ASP A 128 -1.85 -17.47 23.95
C ASP A 128 -1.38 -16.46 22.90
N SER A 129 -1.85 -16.53 21.65
CA SER A 129 -1.30 -15.75 20.53
C SER A 129 -2.15 -15.79 19.26
N ILE A 130 -1.92 -14.82 18.39
CA ILE A 130 -2.40 -14.88 17.00
C ILE A 130 -1.59 -15.92 16.23
N GLU A 131 -2.31 -16.85 15.61
CA GLU A 131 -1.75 -17.89 14.74
C GLU A 131 -1.67 -17.44 13.29
N SER A 132 -2.72 -16.76 12.80
CA SER A 132 -2.74 -16.29 11.41
C SER A 132 -3.69 -15.12 11.16
N TYR A 133 -3.38 -14.37 10.11
CA TYR A 133 -4.23 -13.34 9.53
C TYR A 133 -4.61 -13.70 8.08
N GLN A 134 -5.82 -13.31 7.72
CA GLN A 134 -6.22 -13.07 6.33
C GLN A 134 -6.83 -11.69 6.27
N PHE A 135 -6.54 -10.95 5.20
CA PHE A 135 -7.00 -9.59 5.00
C PHE A 135 -8.07 -9.56 3.93
N TYR A 136 -9.08 -8.71 4.13
CA TYR A 136 -10.13 -8.46 3.15
C TYR A 136 -9.87 -7.13 2.47
N TYR A 137 -9.92 -7.14 1.15
CA TYR A 137 -9.74 -5.96 0.32
C TYR A 137 -11.02 -5.71 -0.47
N SER A 138 -11.62 -4.55 -0.27
CA SER A 138 -12.83 -4.16 -0.98
C SER A 138 -12.48 -3.22 -2.12
N ASN A 139 -13.22 -3.33 -3.23
CA ASN A 139 -13.08 -2.42 -4.36
C ASN A 139 -14.01 -1.20 -4.16
N SER A 140 -13.52 0.00 -4.45
CA SER A 140 -14.30 1.24 -4.34
C SER A 140 -15.45 1.34 -5.35
N SER A 141 -15.43 0.59 -6.45
CA SER A 141 -16.41 0.68 -7.54
C SER A 141 -17.45 -0.46 -7.60
N ASP A 142 -17.18 -1.62 -7.00
CA ASP A 142 -18.06 -2.78 -7.08
C ASP A 142 -18.02 -3.65 -5.80
N ASN A 143 -19.19 -3.89 -5.22
CA ASN A 143 -19.40 -4.72 -4.03
C ASN A 143 -19.14 -6.22 -4.29
N GLN A 144 -19.10 -6.68 -5.55
CA GLN A 144 -18.85 -8.09 -5.86
C GLN A 144 -17.37 -8.45 -5.98
N ASN A 145 -16.49 -7.44 -6.03
CA ASN A 145 -15.06 -7.64 -6.27
C ASN A 145 -14.27 -7.48 -4.95
N MET A 146 -14.61 -8.32 -3.97
CA MET A 146 -13.85 -8.41 -2.71
C MET A 146 -12.77 -9.48 -2.84
N ILE A 147 -11.54 -9.15 -2.46
CA ILE A 147 -10.42 -10.07 -2.42
C ILE A 147 -10.16 -10.48 -0.99
N THR A 148 -9.90 -11.76 -0.78
CA THR A 148 -9.34 -12.25 0.48
C THR A 148 -7.89 -12.64 0.22
N SER A 149 -6.97 -12.14 1.02
CA SER A 149 -5.56 -12.54 0.94
C SER A 149 -5.39 -14.04 1.17
N GLU A 150 -4.22 -14.54 0.78
CA GLU A 150 -3.73 -15.80 1.33
C GLU A 150 -3.63 -15.71 2.86
N ARG A 151 -3.56 -16.87 3.50
CA ARG A 151 -3.37 -16.95 4.94
C ARG A 151 -1.89 -16.76 5.26
N HIS A 152 -1.62 -15.79 6.13
CA HIS A 152 -0.30 -15.49 6.65
C HIS A 152 -0.18 -16.07 8.07
N GLY A 153 0.79 -16.96 8.29
CA GLY A 153 0.90 -17.78 9.51
C GLY A 153 0.24 -19.16 9.39
N LYS A 154 0.41 -20.02 10.39
CA LYS A 154 -0.06 -21.41 10.38
C LYS A 154 -1.22 -21.62 11.35
N GLN A 155 -2.26 -22.32 10.90
CA GLN A 155 -3.42 -22.64 11.73
C GLN A 155 -3.28 -24.03 12.35
N THR A 156 -3.44 -24.11 13.67
CA THR A 156 -3.47 -25.40 14.39
C THR A 156 -4.83 -25.67 15.04
N LEU A 157 -5.25 -24.87 16.03
CA LEU A 157 -6.50 -25.04 16.78
C LEU A 157 -6.97 -23.65 17.26
N SER A 158 -7.62 -22.90 16.38
CA SER A 158 -7.85 -21.47 16.60
C SER A 158 -9.33 -21.09 16.69
N PHE A 159 -9.66 -20.14 17.58
CA PHE A 159 -10.91 -19.41 17.49
C PHE A 159 -10.86 -18.44 16.30
N LYS A 160 -12.01 -18.20 15.69
CA LYS A 160 -12.13 -17.32 14.54
C LYS A 160 -12.71 -15.98 15.00
N LYS A 161 -11.97 -14.89 14.75
CA LYS A 161 -12.48 -13.53 14.89
C LYS A 161 -12.50 -12.88 13.50
N ASP A 162 -13.70 -12.63 12.99
CA ASP A 162 -13.96 -12.16 11.63
C ASP A 162 -14.59 -10.77 11.68
N PHE A 163 -14.02 -9.81 10.95
CA PHE A 163 -14.51 -8.45 10.96
C PHE A 163 -14.26 -7.76 9.63
N GLN A 164 -15.26 -7.01 9.18
CA GLN A 164 -15.20 -6.13 8.02
C GLN A 164 -15.83 -4.80 8.38
N PHE A 165 -15.18 -3.71 7.98
CA PHE A 165 -15.74 -2.37 8.06
C PHE A 165 -16.80 -2.16 6.97
N ASP A 166 -17.67 -1.16 7.16
CA ASP A 166 -18.54 -0.75 6.06
C ASP A 166 -17.69 -0.27 4.86
N LYS A 167 -18.18 -0.47 3.64
CA LYS A 167 -17.44 -0.12 2.41
C LYS A 167 -17.10 1.37 2.28
N ASN A 168 -17.83 2.23 2.98
CA ASN A 168 -17.57 3.67 2.97
C ASN A 168 -16.53 4.06 4.02
N GLU A 169 -16.14 3.12 4.88
CA GLU A 169 -15.13 3.36 5.90
C GLU A 169 -13.74 3.03 5.39
N LYS A 170 -12.83 3.95 5.69
CA LYS A 170 -11.43 3.87 5.29
C LYS A 170 -10.58 3.80 6.54
N ILE A 171 -9.67 2.83 6.59
CA ILE A 171 -8.75 2.65 7.71
C ILE A 171 -7.67 3.72 7.62
N GLN A 172 -7.52 4.55 8.66
CA GLN A 172 -6.55 5.65 8.71
C GLN A 172 -5.42 5.40 9.71
N LYS A 173 -5.64 4.50 10.67
CA LYS A 173 -4.65 4.17 11.70
C LYS A 173 -4.64 2.67 11.95
N VAL A 174 -3.44 2.15 12.19
CA VAL A 174 -3.20 0.79 12.68
C VAL A 174 -2.43 0.86 13.99
N GLU A 175 -2.83 0.03 14.94
CA GLU A 175 -2.09 -0.28 16.15
C GLU A 175 -1.80 -1.77 16.20
N GLY A 176 -0.73 -2.16 16.85
CA GLY A 176 -0.42 -3.57 17.06
C GLY A 176 0.62 -3.80 18.14
N HIS A 177 0.86 -5.08 18.40
CA HIS A 177 1.79 -5.52 19.43
C HIS A 177 2.74 -6.59 18.88
N TYR A 178 3.98 -6.58 19.36
CA TYR A 178 4.90 -7.69 19.17
C TYR A 178 5.60 -8.06 20.47
N LEU A 179 5.88 -9.35 20.65
CA LEU A 179 6.65 -9.86 21.78
C LEU A 179 7.75 -10.79 21.28
N ASN A 180 8.84 -10.84 22.04
CA ASN A 180 9.93 -11.77 21.77
C ASN A 180 9.52 -13.17 22.21
N LYS A 181 9.29 -14.07 21.26
CA LYS A 181 8.99 -15.48 21.52
C LYS A 181 10.21 -16.33 21.23
N THR A 182 10.51 -17.27 22.11
CA THR A 182 11.52 -18.30 21.84
C THR A 182 10.87 -19.42 21.04
N ILE A 183 11.29 -19.54 19.79
CA ILE A 183 10.81 -20.57 18.85
C ILE A 183 11.84 -21.69 18.82
N VAL A 184 11.35 -22.93 18.97
CA VAL A 184 12.15 -24.15 18.87
C VAL A 184 11.97 -24.70 17.47
N PHE A 185 13.02 -24.62 16.65
CA PHE A 185 12.99 -25.16 15.29
C PHE A 185 13.10 -26.69 15.30
N SER A 186 12.70 -27.32 14.18
CA SER A 186 12.75 -28.78 14.00
C SER A 186 14.15 -29.39 14.17
N ASN A 187 15.21 -28.59 14.00
CA ASN A 187 16.59 -28.99 14.24
C ASN A 187 17.04 -28.85 15.72
N GLY A 188 16.12 -28.50 16.64
CA GLY A 188 16.38 -28.32 18.06
C GLY A 188 17.01 -26.97 18.44
N THR A 189 17.20 -26.06 17.48
CA THR A 189 17.73 -24.72 17.75
C THR A 189 16.64 -23.83 18.36
N ASN A 190 17.00 -23.11 19.42
CA ASN A 190 16.14 -22.09 20.02
C ASN A 190 16.55 -20.73 19.49
N VAL A 191 15.62 -19.98 18.92
CA VAL A 191 15.85 -18.58 18.54
C VAL A 191 14.76 -17.73 19.15
N THR A 192 15.18 -16.67 19.84
CA THR A 192 14.27 -15.65 20.36
C THR A 192 14.15 -14.54 19.34
N MET A 193 12.92 -14.27 18.87
CA MET A 193 12.64 -13.22 17.89
C MET A 193 11.27 -12.59 18.13
N PRO A 194 11.06 -11.34 17.69
CA PRO A 194 9.75 -10.71 17.79
C PRO A 194 8.76 -11.36 16.83
N ILE A 195 7.58 -11.70 17.36
CA ILE A 195 6.40 -12.10 16.58
C ILE A 195 5.29 -11.08 16.80
N ILE A 196 4.46 -10.86 15.79
CA ILE A 196 3.26 -10.03 15.90
C ILE A 196 2.21 -10.81 16.68
N THR A 197 1.66 -10.20 17.73
CA THR A 197 0.67 -10.82 18.61
C THR A 197 -0.66 -10.11 18.66
N GLY A 198 -0.75 -8.93 18.04
CA GLY A 198 -2.04 -8.30 17.82
C GLY A 198 -2.02 -7.15 16.85
N LEU A 199 -3.22 -6.87 16.35
CA LEU A 199 -3.54 -5.76 15.46
C LEU A 199 -4.88 -5.17 15.87
N GLN A 200 -5.04 -3.88 15.58
CA GLN A 200 -6.30 -3.17 15.62
C GLN A 200 -6.28 -2.06 14.57
N PHE A 201 -7.39 -1.90 13.87
CA PHE A 201 -7.54 -0.88 12.83
C PHE A 201 -8.58 0.15 13.25
N TYR A 202 -8.38 1.39 12.84
CA TYR A 202 -9.26 2.51 13.13
C TYR A 202 -9.63 3.24 11.84
N THR A 203 -10.90 3.56 11.69
CA THR A 203 -11.44 4.25 10.51
C THR A 203 -11.50 5.76 10.70
N THR A 204 -11.66 6.48 9.60
CA THR A 204 -11.90 7.93 9.56
C THR A 204 -13.06 8.40 10.45
N ASN A 205 -14.08 7.55 10.63
CA ASN A 205 -15.25 7.85 11.46
C ASN A 205 -15.05 7.49 12.94
N GLY A 206 -13.85 7.05 13.33
CA GLY A 206 -13.52 6.65 14.71
C GLY A 206 -13.99 5.26 15.10
N HIS A 207 -14.51 4.45 14.17
CA HIS A 207 -14.79 3.05 14.44
C HIS A 207 -13.50 2.25 14.49
N ALA A 208 -13.44 1.27 15.39
CA ALA A 208 -12.30 0.39 15.54
C ALA A 208 -12.71 -1.06 15.25
N SER A 209 -11.80 -1.83 14.64
CA SER A 209 -11.93 -3.28 14.64
C SER A 209 -11.83 -3.80 16.09
N PRO A 210 -12.26 -5.05 16.35
CA PRO A 210 -11.85 -5.75 17.57
C PRO A 210 -10.34 -5.68 17.76
N SER A 211 -9.89 -5.69 19.01
CA SER A 211 -8.48 -5.89 19.31
C SER A 211 -8.15 -7.37 19.16
N TYR A 212 -7.15 -7.66 18.35
CA TYR A 212 -6.71 -9.03 18.05
C TYR A 212 -5.46 -9.40 18.83
N SER A 213 -5.38 -9.07 20.12
CA SER A 213 -4.26 -9.45 20.98
C SER A 213 -4.46 -10.81 21.66
N GLY A 214 -3.36 -11.52 21.91
CA GLY A 214 -3.30 -12.59 22.92
C GLY A 214 -3.20 -12.03 24.34
N ASP A 215 -3.22 -12.91 25.35
CA ASP A 215 -3.22 -12.51 26.77
C ASP A 215 -1.93 -11.77 27.21
N GLU A 216 -0.83 -11.92 26.47
CA GLU A 216 0.42 -11.20 26.73
C GLU A 216 0.53 -9.92 25.88
N GLU A 217 0.41 -8.76 26.54
CA GLU A 217 0.68 -7.46 25.91
C GLU A 217 2.18 -7.28 25.65
N GLY A 218 2.53 -7.38 24.37
CA GLY A 218 3.88 -7.06 23.87
C GLY A 218 4.13 -5.57 23.72
N LYS A 219 5.31 -5.22 23.18
CA LYS A 219 5.63 -3.83 22.83
C LYS A 219 4.69 -3.34 21.73
N MET A 220 4.06 -2.20 21.99
CA MET A 220 3.12 -1.57 21.07
C MET A 220 3.85 -0.90 19.90
N PHE A 221 3.20 -0.90 18.74
CA PHE A 221 3.50 -0.04 17.62
C PHE A 221 2.22 0.58 17.06
N GLU A 222 2.38 1.73 16.41
CA GLU A 222 1.29 2.39 15.71
C GLU A 222 1.81 3.05 14.43
N GLU A 223 0.91 3.20 13.47
CA GLU A 223 1.17 3.93 12.24
C GLU A 223 -0.11 4.60 11.74
N GLU A 224 0.01 5.87 11.37
CA GLU A 224 -1.04 6.74 10.85
C GLU A 224 -0.37 7.82 10.00
N TYR A 225 -1.00 8.17 8.88
CA TYR A 225 -0.54 9.24 8.00
C TYR A 225 -1.73 10.13 7.64
N GLU A 226 -1.57 11.44 7.88
CA GLU A 226 -2.63 12.42 7.61
C GLU A 226 -3.03 12.42 6.13
N ASN A 227 -4.33 12.28 5.85
CA ASN A 227 -4.90 12.17 4.50
C ASN A 227 -4.52 10.90 3.73
N TYR A 228 -4.15 9.82 4.42
CA TYR A 228 -3.93 8.51 3.81
C TYR A 228 -4.87 7.45 4.37
N THR A 229 -5.19 6.49 3.53
CA THR A 229 -5.92 5.28 3.88
C THR A 229 -5.02 4.07 3.69
N LEU A 230 -5.16 3.07 4.56
CA LEU A 230 -4.46 1.81 4.45
C LEU A 230 -4.86 1.06 3.17
N TRP A 231 -3.89 0.83 2.31
CA TRP A 231 -4.06 0.20 1.01
C TRP A 231 -3.97 -1.33 1.11
N TYR A 232 -2.77 -1.83 1.41
CA TYR A 232 -2.48 -3.25 1.53
C TYR A 232 -1.36 -3.54 2.51
N VAL A 233 -1.20 -4.83 2.79
CA VAL A 233 -0.24 -5.34 3.77
C VAL A 233 0.79 -6.22 3.08
N THR A 234 2.04 -6.03 3.46
CA THR A 234 3.15 -6.95 3.14
C THR A 234 3.80 -7.40 4.44
N GLY A 235 4.63 -8.42 4.37
CA GLY A 235 5.34 -8.85 5.56
C GLY A 235 6.08 -10.15 5.37
N ARG A 236 6.27 -10.85 6.48
CA ARG A 236 6.89 -12.17 6.50
C ARG A 236 6.20 -13.09 7.48
N SER A 237 5.92 -14.31 7.04
CA SER A 237 5.29 -15.32 7.89
C SER A 237 5.74 -16.74 7.56
N ASP A 238 5.57 -17.62 8.54
CA ASP A 238 5.66 -19.07 8.39
C ASP A 238 4.68 -19.76 9.35
N GLU A 239 5.15 -20.35 10.45
CA GLU A 239 4.34 -20.76 11.58
C GLU A 239 3.73 -19.56 12.31
N TYR A 240 4.48 -18.45 12.39
CA TYR A 240 4.02 -17.20 13.00
C TYR A 240 4.09 -16.04 12.01
N ILE A 241 3.50 -14.92 12.41
CA ILE A 241 3.62 -13.65 11.70
C ILE A 241 4.80 -12.89 12.30
N HIS A 242 5.92 -12.87 11.56
CA HIS A 242 7.19 -12.30 12.04
C HIS A 242 7.31 -10.83 11.77
N GLN A 243 6.78 -10.38 10.62
CA GLN A 243 6.87 -9.00 10.20
C GLN A 243 5.60 -8.54 9.50
N LEU A 244 5.25 -7.28 9.71
CA LEU A 244 4.24 -6.56 8.94
C LEU A 244 4.79 -5.21 8.48
N GLN A 245 4.35 -4.79 7.30
CA GLN A 245 4.56 -3.47 6.74
C GLN A 245 3.31 -3.06 5.98
N PHE A 246 2.88 -1.83 6.24
CA PHE A 246 1.63 -1.28 5.72
C PHE A 246 1.94 -0.32 4.57
N TYR A 247 1.17 -0.44 3.49
CA TYR A 247 1.23 0.48 2.37
C TYR A 247 -0.03 1.34 2.39
N TRP A 248 0.16 2.64 2.30
CA TRP A 248 -0.89 3.64 2.47
C TRP A 248 -1.09 4.38 1.18
N TYR A 249 -2.34 4.65 0.80
CA TYR A 249 -2.65 5.46 -0.37
C TYR A 249 -3.29 6.79 0.03
N ARG A 250 -2.94 7.86 -0.68
CA ARG A 250 -3.44 9.20 -0.38
C ARG A 250 -4.94 9.26 -0.69
N THR A 251 -5.73 9.60 0.31
CA THR A 251 -7.15 9.86 0.14
C THR A 251 -7.29 11.30 -0.30
N LEU A 252 -7.64 11.50 -1.56
CA LEU A 252 -7.92 12.83 -2.08
C LEU A 252 -9.33 13.20 -1.65
N ASP A 253 -9.44 14.13 -0.69
CA ASP A 253 -10.73 14.70 -0.32
C ASP A 253 -11.39 15.29 -1.57
N ILE A 254 -12.54 14.70 -1.95
CA ILE A 254 -13.47 15.32 -2.89
C ILE A 254 -14.27 16.34 -2.07
N ASN A 255 -13.72 17.53 -1.89
CA ASN A 255 -14.45 18.70 -1.40
C ASN A 255 -14.86 19.60 -2.57
#